data_AF-A0A1Y3N407-F1
#
_entry.id   AF-A0A1Y3N407-F1
#
_cell.length_a   1.000
_cell.length_b   1.000
_cell.length_c   1.000
_cell.angle_alpha   90.00
_cell.angle_beta   90.00
_cell.angle_gamma   90.00
#
_symmetry.space_group_name_H-M   'P 1'
#
loop_
_entity.id
_entity.type
_entity.pdbx_description
1 polymer ?
#
loop_
_entity_poly.entity_id
_entity_poly.type
_entity_poly.pdbx_seq_one_letter_code
_entity_poly.pdbx_strand_id
1 'polypeptide(L)'
;MKSKAIQLNALGFIYIERIHLYTSFVKNFNKYAKENNLDIDLKITILTPLNSTSSIDNYSSMIQSLIQRKSTKYDIFFYYSSYSKEFGEHFVNLKDYLNEEHINNYDSNILLQTSMYKDKLVGLPITLDIDALYSNQVYLKKYNKTPPKTWEELIETSKYIMEREIAQNNTNLIAYNGLVNESEEGNLAIYEFIHSFREEQYSSHPPLNSQATIDGLKMLKRVKEEIASGSGLFIKFWYLDFETQYIITPLPGVKEGITGSIASGYSIGVSRYIGEEKILAAIEVIKQITSKENQKKIILEDHIFTGITSLYDDDEVCAVINCSFAKKAFPLYFISFETNIYSIDVYNEKFRNEMFNYIYGNKTVEEVINNAINLSKIYHLSLNPNDNNKYIGLIFFIFYIIFSLVTLISIIIVFKEKDKLKFQFLPIESWIISLFGNFIILSSLLTHYGKLTSLKYERFIVSFLKKNQKYADTSISISKSSSYSEHNNSINSESNKSNSYIKESSNKLLKYHYRESRII
;
A
#
# COMPACT_ATOMS: atom_id res chain seq x y z
N MET A 1 -46.89 2.77 -16.05
CA MET A 1 -45.94 2.24 -15.05
C MET A 1 -44.76 3.19 -15.03
N LYS A 2 -44.46 3.88 -13.91
CA LYS A 2 -43.17 4.59 -13.79
C LYS A 2 -42.09 3.51 -13.78
N SER A 3 -41.07 3.61 -14.65
CA SER A 3 -39.89 2.74 -14.54
C SER A 3 -39.32 2.92 -13.14
N LYS A 4 -38.82 1.82 -12.58
CA LYS A 4 -38.19 1.85 -11.27
C LYS A 4 -36.78 2.38 -11.48
N ALA A 5 -36.44 3.49 -10.80
CA ALA A 5 -35.10 4.07 -10.84
C ALA A 5 -34.00 3.03 -10.74
N ILE A 6 -32.97 3.19 -11.56
CA ILE A 6 -31.75 2.38 -11.55
C ILE A 6 -31.04 2.65 -10.23
N GLN A 7 -31.05 1.66 -9.35
CA GLN A 7 -30.36 1.75 -8.07
C GLN A 7 -28.90 1.30 -8.22
N LEU A 8 -27.98 2.22 -7.93
CA LEU A 8 -26.54 1.98 -7.89
C LEU A 8 -26.06 1.88 -6.44
N ASN A 9 -25.27 0.86 -6.15
CA ASN A 9 -24.66 0.67 -4.83
C ASN A 9 -23.15 0.89 -4.93
N ALA A 10 -22.66 1.92 -4.24
CA ALA A 10 -21.25 2.21 -4.09
C ALA A 10 -20.68 1.60 -2.79
N LEU A 11 -19.40 1.25 -2.82
CA LEU A 11 -18.63 0.89 -1.65
C LEU A 11 -17.44 1.84 -1.51
N GLY A 12 -17.21 2.35 -0.31
CA GLY A 12 -16.04 3.17 -0.01
C GLY A 12 -15.50 2.92 1.39
N PHE A 13 -14.19 3.07 1.55
CA PHE A 13 -13.55 3.22 2.86
C PHE A 13 -13.05 4.64 2.98
N ILE A 14 -13.22 5.17 4.18
CA ILE A 14 -12.73 6.49 4.51
C ILE A 14 -12.51 6.59 6.01
N TYR A 15 -11.52 7.39 6.39
CA TYR A 15 -11.32 7.76 7.78
C TYR A 15 -12.50 8.59 8.30
N ILE A 16 -12.77 8.49 9.61
CA ILE A 16 -14.00 9.03 10.20
C ILE A 16 -14.12 10.55 10.02
N GLU A 17 -12.97 11.21 10.05
CA GLU A 17 -12.77 12.63 9.87
C GLU A 17 -13.24 13.11 8.49
N ARG A 18 -13.25 12.21 7.50
CA ARG A 18 -13.52 12.49 6.08
C ARG A 18 -14.81 11.86 5.57
N ILE A 19 -15.64 11.23 6.43
CA ILE A 19 -16.92 10.60 6.02
C ILE A 19 -17.84 11.57 5.28
N HIS A 20 -17.82 12.85 5.68
CA HIS A 20 -18.67 13.88 5.10
C HIS A 20 -18.48 14.01 3.58
N LEU A 21 -17.27 13.78 3.06
CA LEU A 21 -16.96 13.82 1.62
C LEU A 21 -17.81 12.86 0.82
N TYR A 22 -17.80 11.58 1.20
CA TYR A 22 -18.55 10.53 0.52
C TYR A 22 -20.05 10.78 0.60
N THR A 23 -20.52 11.29 1.73
CA THR A 23 -21.93 11.67 1.85
C THR A 23 -22.29 12.88 1.00
N SER A 24 -21.36 13.85 0.84
CA SER A 24 -21.54 15.05 0.00
C SER A 24 -21.60 14.65 -1.48
N PHE A 25 -20.69 13.80 -1.96
CA PHE A 25 -20.71 13.25 -3.32
C PHE A 25 -22.06 12.61 -3.67
N VAL A 26 -22.55 11.71 -2.81
CA VAL A 26 -23.82 11.01 -3.04
C VAL A 26 -25.02 11.97 -3.00
N LYS A 27 -25.05 12.88 -2.03
CA LYS A 27 -26.11 13.88 -1.90
C LYS A 27 -26.15 14.81 -3.12
N ASN A 28 -24.99 15.30 -3.56
CA ASN A 28 -24.87 16.20 -4.71
C ASN A 28 -25.27 15.49 -6.00
N PHE A 29 -24.84 14.24 -6.20
CA PHE A 29 -25.27 13.46 -7.37
C PHE A 29 -26.78 13.21 -7.37
N ASN A 30 -27.37 12.74 -6.27
CA ASN A 30 -28.80 12.45 -6.21
C ASN A 30 -29.66 13.71 -6.38
N LYS A 31 -29.16 14.89 -6.00
CA LYS A 31 -29.79 16.18 -6.31
C LYS A 31 -29.73 16.46 -7.82
N TYR A 32 -28.54 16.37 -8.41
CA TYR A 32 -28.33 16.53 -9.84
C TYR A 32 -29.20 15.57 -10.68
N ALA A 33 -29.29 14.30 -10.27
CA ALA A 33 -30.10 13.30 -10.93
C ALA A 33 -31.59 13.69 -10.97
N LYS A 34 -32.13 14.20 -9.86
CA LYS A 34 -33.51 14.71 -9.82
C LYS A 34 -33.71 15.94 -10.69
N GLU A 35 -32.78 16.89 -10.66
CA GLU A 35 -32.86 18.14 -11.43
C GLU A 35 -32.79 17.89 -12.95
N ASN A 36 -32.06 16.85 -13.36
CA ASN A 36 -31.90 16.48 -14.77
C ASN A 36 -32.81 15.33 -15.21
N ASN A 37 -33.79 14.93 -14.38
CA ASN A 37 -34.70 13.81 -14.64
C ASN A 37 -33.99 12.49 -14.99
N LEU A 38 -32.83 12.26 -14.38
CA LEU A 38 -32.12 10.99 -14.44
C LEU A 38 -32.80 10.02 -13.47
N ASP A 39 -33.31 8.89 -13.98
CA ASP A 39 -33.96 7.84 -13.20
C ASP A 39 -32.90 6.97 -12.48
N ILE A 40 -31.98 7.61 -11.74
CA ILE A 40 -30.81 7.00 -11.08
C ILE A 40 -30.82 7.37 -9.60
N ASP A 41 -30.63 6.37 -8.72
CA ASP A 41 -30.47 6.55 -7.27
C ASP A 41 -29.15 5.93 -6.81
N LEU A 42 -28.24 6.77 -6.33
CA LEU A 42 -26.95 6.34 -5.80
C LEU A 42 -27.02 6.14 -4.29
N LYS A 43 -26.62 4.96 -3.82
CA LYS A 43 -26.42 4.65 -2.40
C LYS A 43 -24.98 4.29 -2.14
N ILE A 44 -24.47 4.59 -0.95
CA ILE A 44 -23.12 4.23 -0.56
C ILE A 44 -23.10 3.46 0.76
N THR A 45 -22.32 2.40 0.79
CA THR A 45 -21.88 1.74 2.02
C THR A 45 -20.50 2.26 2.38
N ILE A 46 -20.39 2.93 3.52
CA ILE A 46 -19.12 3.49 4.00
C ILE A 46 -18.54 2.60 5.10
N LEU A 47 -17.33 2.11 4.87
CA LEU A 47 -16.52 1.41 5.86
C LEU A 47 -15.51 2.38 6.48
N THR A 48 -15.29 2.20 7.77
CA THR A 48 -14.42 3.03 8.61
C THR A 48 -13.69 2.11 9.59
N PRO A 49 -12.59 2.57 10.21
CA PRO A 49 -11.94 1.83 11.28
C PRO A 49 -12.83 1.52 12.50
N LEU A 50 -13.97 2.22 12.68
CA LEU A 50 -14.87 2.02 13.82
C LEU A 50 -15.97 0.99 13.57
N ASN A 51 -16.47 0.88 12.34
CA ASN A 51 -17.58 -0.01 11.99
C ASN A 51 -17.15 -1.26 11.22
N SER A 52 -15.87 -1.32 10.83
CA SER A 52 -15.21 -2.52 10.31
C SER A 52 -14.20 -2.99 11.35
N THR A 53 -14.09 -4.30 11.55
CA THR A 53 -13.17 -4.93 12.52
C THR A 53 -11.66 -4.75 12.18
N SER A 54 -11.29 -3.78 11.33
CA SER A 54 -10.17 -3.97 10.42
C SER A 54 -9.42 -2.69 10.03
N SER A 55 -8.08 -2.75 10.01
CA SER A 55 -7.15 -1.76 9.43
C SER A 55 -7.38 -1.54 7.91
N ILE A 56 -6.72 -0.55 7.29
CA ILE A 56 -6.75 -0.33 5.82
C ILE A 56 -6.46 -1.63 5.06
N ASP A 57 -5.49 -2.43 5.51
CA ASP A 57 -5.05 -3.68 4.85
C ASP A 57 -6.18 -4.72 4.72
N ASN A 58 -7.14 -4.64 5.62
CA ASN A 58 -8.30 -5.53 5.58
C ASN A 58 -9.41 -4.98 4.68
N TYR A 59 -9.46 -3.66 4.45
CA TYR A 59 -10.38 -3.07 3.48
C TYR A 59 -9.94 -3.35 2.04
N SER A 60 -8.65 -3.15 1.72
CA SER A 60 -8.07 -3.52 0.43
C SER A 60 -8.34 -5.01 0.14
N SER A 61 -8.05 -5.88 1.10
CA SER A 61 -8.34 -7.32 1.02
C SER A 61 -9.84 -7.63 0.82
N MET A 62 -10.73 -6.84 1.42
CA MET A 62 -12.17 -6.97 1.22
C MET A 62 -12.59 -6.57 -0.20
N ILE A 63 -12.16 -5.41 -0.70
CA ILE A 63 -12.40 -5.04 -2.11
C ILE A 63 -11.87 -6.15 -3.00
N GLN A 64 -10.62 -6.57 -2.79
CA GLN A 64 -9.94 -7.58 -3.58
C GLN A 64 -10.75 -8.88 -3.63
N SER A 65 -11.24 -9.36 -2.48
CA SER A 65 -12.11 -10.55 -2.41
C SER A 65 -13.43 -10.38 -3.19
N LEU A 66 -14.07 -9.22 -3.10
CA LEU A 66 -15.31 -8.93 -3.82
C LEU A 66 -15.10 -8.90 -5.34
N ILE A 67 -14.06 -8.20 -5.82
CA ILE A 67 -13.77 -8.06 -7.25
C ILE A 67 -13.22 -9.35 -7.87
N GLN A 68 -12.40 -10.12 -7.14
CA GLN A 68 -11.91 -11.43 -7.60
C GLN A 68 -13.05 -12.44 -7.78
N ARG A 69 -14.06 -12.38 -6.89
CA ARG A 69 -15.29 -13.19 -7.00
C ARG A 69 -16.28 -12.64 -8.03
N LYS A 70 -15.92 -11.56 -8.75
CA LYS A 70 -16.77 -10.87 -9.73
C LYS A 70 -18.14 -10.50 -9.15
N SER A 71 -18.15 -10.07 -7.88
CA SER A 71 -19.38 -9.75 -7.18
C SER A 71 -20.10 -8.58 -7.84
N THR A 72 -21.42 -8.70 -8.00
CA THR A 72 -22.31 -7.64 -8.49
C THR A 72 -23.03 -6.91 -7.34
N LYS A 73 -22.57 -7.11 -6.10
CA LYS A 73 -23.14 -6.46 -4.91
C LYS A 73 -22.95 -4.95 -4.94
N TYR A 74 -21.81 -4.49 -5.45
CA TYR A 74 -21.46 -3.09 -5.59
C TYR A 74 -21.12 -2.78 -7.05
N ASP A 75 -21.62 -1.65 -7.51
CA ASP A 75 -21.52 -1.15 -8.88
C ASP A 75 -20.32 -0.19 -9.02
N ILE A 76 -20.09 0.64 -8.00
CA ILE A 76 -19.06 1.68 -7.95
C ILE A 76 -18.17 1.46 -6.74
N PHE A 77 -16.86 1.70 -6.91
CA PHE A 77 -15.87 1.60 -5.84
C PHE A 77 -15.15 2.93 -5.65
N PHE A 78 -15.13 3.41 -4.41
CA PHE A 78 -14.26 4.47 -3.94
C PHE A 78 -13.06 3.82 -3.25
N TYR A 79 -11.87 4.04 -3.77
CA TYR A 79 -10.68 3.28 -3.36
C TYR A 79 -9.45 4.17 -3.31
N TYR A 80 -8.42 3.78 -2.53
CA TYR A 80 -7.15 4.49 -2.53
C TYR A 80 -6.49 4.39 -3.91
N SER A 81 -6.06 5.52 -4.44
CA SER A 81 -5.51 5.63 -5.79
C SER A 81 -4.32 4.69 -6.07
N SER A 82 -3.55 4.34 -5.02
CA SER A 82 -2.45 3.37 -5.09
C SER A 82 -2.87 1.97 -5.56
N TYR A 83 -4.14 1.59 -5.40
CA TYR A 83 -4.64 0.25 -5.80
C TYR A 83 -5.13 0.18 -7.25
N SER A 84 -5.04 1.25 -8.05
CA SER A 84 -5.47 1.20 -9.46
C SER A 84 -4.78 0.09 -10.26
N LYS A 85 -3.52 -0.21 -9.96
CA LYS A 85 -2.79 -1.33 -10.60
C LYS A 85 -3.37 -2.70 -10.23
N GLU A 86 -3.86 -2.85 -9.00
CA GLU A 86 -4.39 -4.11 -8.48
C GLU A 86 -5.85 -4.33 -8.90
N PHE A 87 -6.67 -3.27 -8.86
CA PHE A 87 -8.09 -3.35 -9.14
C PHE A 87 -8.43 -3.10 -10.61
N GLY A 88 -7.52 -2.53 -11.40
CA GLY A 88 -7.80 -2.07 -12.76
C GLY A 88 -8.24 -3.16 -13.74
N GLU A 89 -7.85 -4.42 -13.54
CA GLU A 89 -8.38 -5.53 -14.33
C GLU A 89 -9.90 -5.75 -14.11
N HIS A 90 -10.46 -5.25 -13.02
CA HIS A 90 -11.85 -5.44 -12.64
C HIS A 90 -12.74 -4.23 -12.94
N PHE A 91 -12.17 -3.13 -13.44
CA PHE A 91 -12.91 -1.90 -13.71
C PHE A 91 -13.15 -1.63 -15.19
N VAL A 92 -14.18 -0.85 -15.49
CA VAL A 92 -14.51 -0.37 -16.84
C VAL A 92 -13.42 0.60 -17.31
N ASN A 93 -13.12 0.61 -18.60
CA ASN A 93 -12.26 1.62 -19.19
C ASN A 93 -13.06 2.91 -19.41
N LEU A 94 -12.81 3.92 -18.59
CA LEU A 94 -13.53 5.19 -18.61
C LEU A 94 -13.28 6.00 -19.89
N LYS A 95 -12.18 5.75 -20.62
CA LYS A 95 -11.92 6.37 -21.94
C LYS A 95 -12.99 6.03 -22.97
N ASP A 96 -13.71 4.92 -22.80
CA ASP A 96 -14.75 4.50 -23.74
C ASP A 96 -16.06 5.30 -23.55
N TYR A 97 -16.18 6.06 -22.45
CA TYR A 97 -17.42 6.72 -22.04
C TYR A 97 -17.27 8.22 -21.74
N LEU A 98 -16.11 8.65 -21.27
CA LEU A 98 -15.81 10.06 -20.99
C LEU A 98 -15.18 10.73 -22.21
N ASN A 99 -15.56 11.98 -22.46
CA ASN A 99 -14.94 12.76 -23.53
C ASN A 99 -13.51 13.18 -23.16
N GLU A 100 -12.69 13.48 -24.17
CA GLU A 100 -11.30 13.88 -23.96
C GLU A 100 -11.19 15.17 -23.15
N GLU A 101 -12.11 16.12 -23.34
CA GLU A 101 -12.13 17.38 -22.57
C GLU A 101 -12.24 17.14 -21.06
N HIS A 102 -13.12 16.22 -20.64
CA HIS A 102 -13.26 15.85 -19.23
C HIS A 102 -11.99 15.24 -18.68
N ILE A 103 -11.36 14.34 -19.43
CA ILE A 103 -10.11 13.68 -19.01
C ILE A 103 -8.96 14.69 -18.97
N ASN A 104 -8.86 15.58 -19.96
CA ASN A 104 -7.78 16.55 -20.09
C ASN A 104 -7.84 17.69 -19.07
N ASN A 105 -8.96 17.83 -18.33
CA ASN A 105 -9.00 18.71 -17.15
C ASN A 105 -8.07 18.23 -16.03
N TYR A 106 -7.82 16.92 -15.96
CA TYR A 106 -6.93 16.31 -14.95
C TYR A 106 -5.48 16.35 -15.41
N ASP A 107 -4.58 16.54 -14.44
CA ASP A 107 -3.15 16.46 -14.68
C ASP A 107 -2.73 15.07 -15.17
N SER A 108 -2.05 15.03 -16.31
CA SER A 108 -1.67 13.77 -16.95
C SER A 108 -0.69 12.94 -16.11
N ASN A 109 0.20 13.58 -15.35
CA ASN A 109 1.15 12.88 -14.49
C ASN A 109 0.46 12.24 -13.28
N ILE A 110 -0.57 12.91 -12.74
CA ILE A 110 -1.44 12.33 -11.71
C ILE A 110 -2.17 11.12 -12.28
N LEU A 111 -2.89 11.27 -13.40
CA LEU A 111 -3.66 10.16 -14.01
C LEU A 111 -2.79 8.93 -14.30
N LEU A 112 -1.58 9.13 -14.83
CA LEU A 112 -0.64 8.05 -15.12
C LEU A 112 -0.27 7.24 -13.87
N GLN A 113 -0.15 7.89 -12.72
CA GLN A 113 0.23 7.25 -11.46
C GLN A 113 -0.97 6.66 -10.70
N THR A 114 -2.13 7.32 -10.75
CA THR A 114 -3.27 7.02 -9.88
C THR A 114 -4.40 6.26 -10.55
N SER A 115 -4.49 6.27 -11.88
CA SER A 115 -5.75 5.99 -12.57
C SER A 115 -5.60 5.08 -13.79
N MET A 116 -4.37 4.78 -14.21
CA MET A 116 -4.08 3.95 -15.37
C MET A 116 -3.77 2.50 -14.98
N TYR A 117 -4.36 1.56 -15.72
CA TYR A 117 -3.99 0.14 -15.71
C TYR A 117 -3.73 -0.31 -17.15
N LYS A 118 -2.46 -0.55 -17.49
CA LYS A 118 -2.02 -0.68 -18.88
C LYS A 118 -2.50 0.56 -19.66
N ASP A 119 -3.21 0.38 -20.78
CA ASP A 119 -3.72 1.51 -21.58
C ASP A 119 -5.13 1.99 -21.17
N LYS A 120 -5.73 1.37 -20.14
CA LYS A 120 -7.10 1.67 -19.68
C LYS A 120 -7.09 2.71 -18.55
N LEU A 121 -7.99 3.69 -18.65
CA LEU A 121 -8.32 4.58 -17.54
C LEU A 121 -9.35 3.89 -16.67
N VAL A 122 -8.97 3.44 -15.49
CA VAL A 122 -9.81 2.56 -14.64
C VAL A 122 -10.49 3.29 -13.48
N GLY A 123 -10.10 4.53 -13.25
CA GLY A 123 -10.72 5.43 -12.29
C GLY A 123 -10.33 6.88 -12.54
N LEU A 124 -10.87 7.79 -11.75
CA LEU A 124 -10.45 9.19 -11.71
C LEU A 124 -10.27 9.65 -10.26
N PRO A 125 -9.26 10.48 -9.96
CA PRO A 125 -9.04 10.97 -8.61
C PRO A 125 -10.15 11.97 -8.24
N ILE A 126 -10.70 11.79 -7.05
CA ILE A 126 -11.77 12.64 -6.49
C ILE A 126 -11.28 13.52 -5.35
N THR A 127 -10.15 13.16 -4.74
CA THR A 127 -9.46 13.92 -3.70
C THR A 127 -7.96 13.70 -3.84
N LEU A 128 -7.18 14.69 -3.40
CA LEU A 128 -5.76 14.58 -3.15
C LEU A 128 -5.45 15.06 -1.74
N ASP A 129 -4.59 14.32 -1.04
CA ASP A 129 -3.95 14.73 0.19
C ASP A 129 -2.46 14.90 -0.12
N ILE A 130 -1.91 16.10 0.13
CA ILE A 130 -0.51 16.44 -0.12
C ILE A 130 0.18 16.55 1.23
N ASP A 131 1.34 15.95 1.38
CA ASP A 131 2.15 16.08 2.60
C ASP A 131 2.81 17.47 2.70
N ALA A 132 3.00 17.92 3.94
CA ALA A 132 3.51 19.25 4.21
C ALA A 132 4.46 19.24 5.40
N LEU A 133 5.40 20.18 5.36
CA LEU A 133 6.17 20.61 6.50
C LEU A 133 5.45 21.78 7.18
N TYR A 134 5.10 21.57 8.44
CA TYR A 134 4.62 22.60 9.34
C TYR A 134 5.81 23.14 10.13
N SER A 135 6.14 24.41 9.93
CA SER A 135 7.26 25.08 10.60
C SER A 135 6.76 26.09 11.64
N ASN A 136 7.08 25.91 12.92
CA ASN A 136 6.54 26.74 14.00
C ASN A 136 6.99 28.21 13.88
N GLN A 137 6.06 29.09 13.52
CA GLN A 137 6.38 30.49 13.20
C GLN A 137 6.89 31.26 14.42
N VAL A 138 6.49 30.87 15.64
CA VAL A 138 6.85 31.57 16.87
C VAL A 138 8.37 31.45 17.09
N TYR A 139 8.89 30.23 17.01
CA TYR A 139 10.33 29.99 17.11
C TYR A 139 11.10 30.55 15.91
N LEU A 140 10.58 30.38 14.69
CA LEU A 140 11.24 30.93 13.50
C LEU A 140 11.38 32.46 13.58
N LYS A 141 10.33 33.18 13.98
CA LYS A 141 10.38 34.65 14.18
C LYS A 141 11.31 35.04 15.33
N LYS A 142 11.26 34.33 16.47
CA LYS A 142 12.14 34.58 17.64
C LYS A 142 13.62 34.52 17.26
N TYR A 143 13.99 33.62 16.35
CA TYR A 143 15.38 33.38 15.95
C TYR A 143 15.75 33.91 14.57
N ASN A 144 14.87 34.69 13.93
CA ASN A 144 15.06 35.24 12.59
C ASN A 144 15.44 34.17 11.54
N LYS A 145 14.68 33.06 11.54
CA LYS A 145 14.83 31.93 10.62
C LYS A 145 13.63 31.84 9.69
N THR A 146 13.85 31.24 8.52
CA THR A 146 12.80 30.91 7.55
C THR A 146 12.49 29.42 7.58
N PRO A 147 11.32 28.97 7.07
CA PRO A 147 11.08 27.56 6.84
C PRO A 147 12.20 26.93 5.98
N PRO A 148 12.70 25.74 6.34
CA PRO A 148 13.81 25.11 5.63
C PRO A 148 13.35 24.58 4.27
N LYS A 149 14.20 24.73 3.26
CA LYS A 149 14.00 24.22 1.91
C LYS A 149 14.78 22.94 1.63
N THR A 150 15.85 22.70 2.41
CA THR A 150 16.68 21.49 2.32
C THR A 150 16.71 20.72 3.64
N TRP A 151 17.00 19.43 3.57
CA TRP A 151 17.20 18.62 4.78
C TRP A 151 18.36 19.13 5.63
N GLU A 152 19.42 19.68 5.02
CA GLU A 152 20.53 20.28 5.76
C GLU A 152 20.06 21.53 6.52
N GLU A 153 19.34 22.45 5.87
CA GLU A 153 18.78 23.63 6.53
C GLU A 153 17.84 23.26 7.68
N LEU A 154 17.07 22.18 7.53
CA LEU A 154 16.18 21.68 8.57
C LEU A 154 17.00 21.20 9.78
N ILE A 155 18.09 20.45 9.58
CA ILE A 155 19.00 19.99 10.63
C ILE A 155 19.70 21.19 11.31
N GLU A 156 20.29 22.08 10.53
CA GLU A 156 21.03 23.24 11.05
C GLU A 156 20.12 24.18 11.84
N THR A 157 18.94 24.49 11.31
CA THR A 157 17.96 25.35 11.97
C THR A 157 17.44 24.71 13.24
N SER A 158 17.17 23.41 13.20
CA SER A 158 16.75 22.64 14.37
C SER A 158 17.78 22.71 15.48
N LYS A 159 19.05 22.36 15.20
CA LYS A 159 20.14 22.41 16.19
C LYS A 159 20.33 23.82 16.76
N TYR A 160 20.36 24.83 15.89
CA TYR A 160 20.53 26.22 16.28
C TYR A 160 19.45 26.69 17.28
N ILE A 161 18.19 26.36 17.02
CA ILE A 161 17.05 26.77 17.87
C ILE A 161 17.06 25.96 19.16
N MET A 162 17.23 24.64 19.07
CA MET A 162 17.26 23.73 20.22
C MET A 162 18.34 24.11 21.23
N GLU A 163 19.57 24.38 20.79
CA GLU A 163 20.67 24.79 21.66
C GLU A 163 20.36 26.07 22.45
N ARG A 164 19.69 27.05 21.83
CA ARG A 164 19.31 28.31 22.47
C ARG A 164 18.14 28.16 23.43
N GLU A 165 17.15 27.34 23.07
CA GLU A 165 16.02 27.05 23.94
C GLU A 165 16.47 26.29 25.19
N ILE A 166 17.37 25.30 25.04
CA ILE A 166 17.98 24.59 26.16
C ILE A 166 18.77 25.56 27.05
N ALA A 167 19.55 26.48 26.48
CA ALA A 167 20.26 27.51 27.25
C ALA A 167 19.31 28.47 27.99
N GLN A 168 18.04 28.56 27.58
CA GLN A 168 16.97 29.32 28.23
C GLN A 168 16.06 28.46 29.12
N ASN A 169 16.50 27.25 29.49
CA ASN A 169 15.77 26.25 30.29
C ASN A 169 14.47 25.72 29.65
N ASN A 170 14.31 25.85 28.33
CA ASN A 170 13.24 25.18 27.59
C ASN A 170 13.76 23.84 27.03
N THR A 171 13.58 22.78 27.80
CA THR A 171 13.99 21.41 27.43
C THR A 171 12.88 20.57 26.82
N ASN A 172 11.66 21.12 26.73
CA ASN A 172 10.48 20.42 26.21
C ASN A 172 10.31 20.61 24.70
N LEU A 173 11.02 21.56 24.09
CA LEU A 173 11.03 21.73 22.65
C LEU A 173 11.70 20.51 22.02
N ILE A 174 11.11 20.05 20.93
CA ILE A 174 11.62 18.97 20.09
C ILE A 174 11.80 19.53 18.69
N ALA A 175 12.81 19.08 17.96
CA ALA A 175 13.12 19.64 16.65
C ALA A 175 12.17 19.14 15.54
N TYR A 176 12.08 17.84 15.29
CA TYR A 176 11.35 17.32 14.13
C TYR A 176 10.49 16.09 14.46
N ASN A 177 9.22 16.12 14.01
CA ASN A 177 8.36 14.96 13.93
C ASN A 177 8.16 14.53 12.47
N GLY A 178 8.85 13.47 12.04
CA GLY A 178 8.74 12.93 10.67
C GLY A 178 7.75 11.77 10.50
N LEU A 179 7.02 11.37 11.55
CA LEU A 179 6.16 10.17 11.55
C LEU A 179 6.82 8.86 11.11
N VAL A 180 8.13 8.71 11.36
CA VAL A 180 8.90 7.50 11.05
C VAL A 180 8.61 6.39 12.07
N ASN A 181 7.47 5.71 11.94
CA ASN A 181 6.99 4.70 12.89
C ASN A 181 6.49 3.42 12.19
N GLU A 182 6.10 2.38 12.94
CA GLU A 182 5.72 1.07 12.39
C GLU A 182 4.38 1.05 11.61
N SER A 183 3.69 2.19 11.47
CA SER A 183 2.49 2.30 10.65
C SER A 183 2.82 2.61 9.18
N GLU A 184 1.79 2.74 8.33
CA GLU A 184 1.96 3.17 6.94
C GLU A 184 2.62 4.55 6.79
N GLU A 185 2.51 5.42 7.79
CA GLU A 185 3.23 6.70 7.80
C GLU A 185 4.75 6.52 7.77
N GLY A 186 5.28 5.42 8.34
CA GLY A 186 6.69 5.09 8.23
C GLY A 186 7.12 4.72 6.81
N ASN A 187 6.26 4.04 6.05
CA ASN A 187 6.52 3.76 4.62
C ASN A 187 6.61 5.03 3.82
N LEU A 188 5.65 5.93 4.05
CA LEU A 188 5.58 7.22 3.40
C LEU A 188 6.84 8.04 3.72
N ALA A 189 7.22 8.14 4.99
CA ALA A 189 8.42 8.86 5.39
C ALA A 189 9.69 8.29 4.72
N ILE A 190 9.86 6.97 4.66
CA ILE A 190 10.99 6.36 3.95
C ILE A 190 10.96 6.75 2.46
N TYR A 191 9.80 6.64 1.82
CA TYR A 191 9.62 6.93 0.41
C TYR A 191 9.88 8.40 0.09
N GLU A 192 9.38 9.33 0.91
CA GLU A 192 9.57 10.78 0.82
C GLU A 192 11.06 11.15 0.87
N PHE A 193 11.81 10.59 1.82
CA PHE A 193 13.25 10.83 1.92
C PHE A 193 13.98 10.32 0.68
N ILE A 194 13.72 9.09 0.22
CA ILE A 194 14.33 8.57 -1.02
C ILE A 194 13.95 9.46 -2.21
N HIS A 195 12.66 9.81 -2.32
CA HIS A 195 12.13 10.61 -3.41
C HIS A 195 12.81 11.99 -3.48
N SER A 196 13.06 12.60 -2.33
CA SER A 196 13.67 13.93 -2.19
C SER A 196 15.14 14.02 -2.65
N PHE A 197 15.78 12.88 -2.93
CA PHE A 197 17.16 12.76 -3.42
C PHE A 197 17.26 12.51 -4.93
N ARG A 198 16.16 12.67 -5.66
CA ARG A 198 16.17 12.68 -7.13
C ARG A 198 17.02 13.83 -7.70
N GLU A 199 17.46 13.69 -8.95
CA GLU A 199 18.36 14.65 -9.60
C GLU A 199 17.71 16.04 -9.78
N GLU A 200 16.45 16.05 -10.23
CA GLU A 200 15.65 17.25 -10.53
C GLU A 200 14.20 17.07 -10.08
N GLN A 201 13.48 18.17 -9.87
CA GLN A 201 12.11 18.17 -9.33
C GLN A 201 11.14 17.27 -10.12
N TYR A 202 11.29 17.19 -11.45
CA TYR A 202 10.46 16.41 -12.37
C TYR A 202 11.04 15.02 -12.69
N SER A 203 12.18 14.64 -12.11
CA SER A 203 12.76 13.30 -12.30
C SER A 203 11.91 12.23 -11.61
N SER A 204 11.87 11.03 -12.17
CA SER A 204 11.19 9.90 -11.55
C SER A 204 11.76 9.58 -10.16
N HIS A 205 10.95 8.91 -9.33
CA HIS A 205 11.42 8.39 -8.05
C HIS A 205 12.69 7.52 -8.23
N PRO A 206 13.73 7.67 -7.38
CA PRO A 206 14.96 6.92 -7.52
C PRO A 206 14.77 5.41 -7.44
N PRO A 207 15.43 4.60 -8.28
CA PRO A 207 15.37 3.15 -8.16
C PRO A 207 16.12 2.68 -6.90
N LEU A 208 15.69 1.56 -6.32
CA LEU A 208 16.22 1.09 -5.03
C LEU A 208 17.74 0.87 -5.03
N ASN A 209 18.33 0.49 -6.15
CA ASN A 209 19.77 0.25 -6.29
C ASN A 209 20.59 1.49 -6.65
N SER A 210 20.02 2.70 -6.61
CA SER A 210 20.71 3.95 -6.94
C SER A 210 21.46 4.54 -5.75
N GLN A 211 22.44 5.39 -6.06
CA GLN A 211 23.13 6.20 -5.06
C GLN A 211 22.16 7.19 -4.37
N ALA A 212 21.21 7.76 -5.11
CA ALA A 212 20.17 8.62 -4.55
C ALA A 212 19.34 7.94 -3.45
N THR A 213 18.99 6.66 -3.63
CA THR A 213 18.31 5.87 -2.57
C THR A 213 19.20 5.69 -1.34
N ILE A 214 20.49 5.37 -1.53
CA ILE A 214 21.45 5.23 -0.44
C ILE A 214 21.57 6.55 0.33
N ASP A 215 21.68 7.66 -0.37
CA ASP A 215 21.86 8.99 0.23
C ASP A 215 20.58 9.45 0.96
N GLY A 216 19.40 9.19 0.39
CA GLY A 216 18.12 9.46 1.03
C GLY A 216 17.93 8.67 2.33
N LEU A 217 18.28 7.38 2.34
CA LEU A 217 18.24 6.56 3.56
C LEU A 217 19.25 7.01 4.61
N LYS A 218 20.47 7.38 4.20
CA LYS A 218 21.48 7.95 5.10
C LYS A 218 21.00 9.26 5.71
N MET A 219 20.38 10.13 4.92
CA MET A 219 19.81 11.39 5.41
C MET A 219 18.67 11.14 6.39
N LEU A 220 17.76 10.20 6.11
CA LEU A 220 16.71 9.81 7.04
C LEU A 220 17.27 9.33 8.37
N LYS A 221 18.30 8.47 8.35
CA LYS A 221 18.97 8.00 9.57
C LYS A 221 19.62 9.16 10.33
N ARG A 222 20.30 10.07 9.63
CA ARG A 222 20.92 11.26 10.22
C ARG A 222 19.89 12.18 10.87
N VAL A 223 18.79 12.50 10.17
CA VAL A 223 17.68 13.28 10.71
C VAL A 223 17.12 12.60 11.97
N LYS A 224 16.94 11.28 11.93
CA LYS A 224 16.45 10.51 13.07
C LYS A 224 17.39 10.61 14.28
N GLU A 225 18.70 10.52 14.06
CA GLU A 225 19.71 10.53 15.12
C GLU A 225 19.98 11.93 15.67
N GLU A 226 19.94 12.95 14.83
CA GLU A 226 20.33 14.30 15.21
C GLU A 226 19.16 15.15 15.75
N ILE A 227 17.93 14.94 15.25
CA ILE A 227 16.83 15.90 15.49
C ILE A 227 15.43 15.28 15.68
N ALA A 228 15.23 13.98 15.43
CA ALA A 228 13.89 13.37 15.55
C ALA A 228 13.61 12.86 16.97
N SER A 229 12.72 13.54 17.72
CA SER A 229 12.33 13.09 19.07
C SER A 229 10.98 13.63 19.57
N GLY A 230 9.87 13.50 18.82
CA GLY A 230 8.49 13.81 19.29
C GLY A 230 7.83 15.05 18.62
N SER A 231 6.80 15.67 19.21
CA SER A 231 6.02 16.76 18.58
C SER A 231 6.70 18.13 18.70
N GLY A 232 7.10 18.72 17.56
CA GLY A 232 8.21 19.68 17.53
C GLY A 232 8.04 20.99 16.73
N LEU A 233 9.16 21.71 16.67
CA LEU A 233 9.46 22.91 15.88
C LEU A 233 9.11 22.73 14.41
N PHE A 234 9.35 21.53 13.88
CA PHE A 234 8.96 21.09 12.55
C PHE A 234 8.14 19.81 12.63
N ILE A 235 7.03 19.74 11.89
CA ILE A 235 6.15 18.58 11.86
C ILE A 235 5.86 18.23 10.40
N LYS A 236 6.09 16.97 10.02
CA LYS A 236 5.57 16.39 8.78
C LYS A 236 4.16 15.88 9.02
N PHE A 237 3.20 16.35 8.23
CA PHE A 237 1.83 15.82 8.25
C PHE A 237 1.14 16.07 6.91
N TRP A 238 0.01 15.40 6.67
CA TRP A 238 -0.88 15.75 5.57
C TRP A 238 -1.35 17.20 5.68
N TYR A 239 -1.60 17.86 4.55
CA TYR A 239 -2.20 19.19 4.53
C TYR A 239 -3.54 19.16 5.23
N LEU A 240 -3.71 20.10 6.15
CA LEU A 240 -4.92 20.29 6.91
C LEU A 240 -5.20 21.79 6.92
N ASP A 241 -6.43 22.14 6.60
CA ASP A 241 -6.87 23.52 6.55
C ASP A 241 -7.35 24.00 7.92
N PHE A 242 -6.42 24.40 8.78
CA PHE A 242 -6.74 25.05 10.05
C PHE A 242 -5.76 26.17 10.35
N GLU A 243 -6.22 27.21 11.04
CA GLU A 243 -5.34 28.28 11.52
C GLU A 243 -4.32 27.68 12.48
N THR A 244 -3.06 27.69 12.06
CA THR A 244 -1.96 27.14 12.85
C THR A 244 -0.96 28.24 13.19
N GLN A 245 -0.24 28.06 14.30
CA GLN A 245 0.98 28.81 14.56
C GLN A 245 2.15 28.38 13.65
N TYR A 246 1.86 27.65 12.56
CA TYR A 246 2.85 27.05 11.68
C TYR A 246 2.75 27.64 10.27
N ILE A 247 3.91 27.79 9.65
CA ILE A 247 4.02 28.08 8.22
C ILE A 247 4.04 26.73 7.50
N ILE A 248 3.13 26.55 6.55
CA ILE A 248 2.99 25.32 5.78
C ILE A 248 3.78 25.45 4.47
N THR A 249 4.73 24.55 4.25
CA THR A 249 5.54 24.46 3.01
C THR A 249 5.61 23.02 2.54
N PRO A 250 5.98 22.76 1.26
CA PRO A 250 6.37 21.40 0.85
C PRO A 250 7.52 20.86 1.69
N LEU A 251 7.68 19.54 1.75
CA LEU A 251 8.78 18.91 2.45
C LEU A 251 10.13 19.30 1.82
N PRO A 252 11.21 19.41 2.61
CA PRO A 252 12.53 19.72 2.09
C PRO A 252 13.05 18.65 1.12
N GLY A 253 14.01 19.06 0.28
CA GLY A 253 14.75 18.14 -0.59
C GLY A 253 16.25 18.08 -0.30
N VAL A 254 16.97 17.34 -1.15
CA VAL A 254 18.44 17.33 -1.14
C VAL A 254 19.04 18.71 -1.46
N LYS A 255 18.37 19.49 -2.32
CA LYS A 255 18.73 20.86 -2.71
C LYS A 255 17.48 21.71 -2.91
N GLU A 256 17.62 23.02 -2.84
CA GLU A 256 16.51 23.94 -3.10
C GLU A 256 15.92 23.70 -4.50
N GLY A 257 14.60 23.77 -4.61
CA GLY A 257 13.85 23.48 -5.83
C GLY A 257 13.41 22.03 -5.96
N ILE A 258 13.95 21.12 -5.14
CA ILE A 258 13.47 19.73 -5.01
C ILE A 258 12.70 19.59 -3.71
N THR A 259 11.51 18.99 -3.76
CA THR A 259 10.72 18.68 -2.56
C THR A 259 10.60 17.17 -2.33
N GLY A 260 10.61 16.76 -1.06
CA GLY A 260 10.24 15.41 -0.66
C GLY A 260 8.74 15.14 -0.71
N SER A 261 7.92 16.17 -0.98
CA SER A 261 6.48 16.07 -0.90
C SER A 261 5.90 15.08 -1.90
N ILE A 262 4.99 14.25 -1.42
CA ILE A 262 4.18 13.29 -2.18
C ILE A 262 2.69 13.53 -1.95
N ALA A 263 1.89 12.92 -2.81
CA ALA A 263 0.44 12.92 -2.72
C ALA A 263 -0.11 11.51 -2.47
N SER A 264 -1.27 11.49 -1.82
CA SER A 264 -2.19 10.37 -1.73
C SER A 264 -3.58 10.84 -2.12
N GLY A 265 -4.57 9.96 -2.10
CA GLY A 265 -5.95 10.34 -2.32
C GLY A 265 -6.84 9.20 -2.78
N TYR A 266 -8.13 9.50 -2.89
CA TYR A 266 -9.14 8.54 -3.30
C TYR A 266 -9.47 8.70 -4.78
N SER A 267 -9.74 7.57 -5.43
CA SER A 267 -10.23 7.46 -6.79
C SER A 267 -11.60 6.77 -6.81
N ILE A 268 -12.35 7.02 -7.88
CA ILE A 268 -13.65 6.39 -8.14
C ILE A 268 -13.57 5.53 -9.41
N GLY A 269 -14.10 4.30 -9.37
CA GLY A 269 -14.10 3.37 -10.50
C GLY A 269 -15.39 2.54 -10.58
N VAL A 270 -15.72 2.03 -11.77
CA VAL A 270 -16.94 1.22 -12.03
C VAL A 270 -16.58 -0.24 -12.22
N SER A 271 -17.29 -1.14 -11.55
CA SER A 271 -17.19 -2.58 -11.77
C SER A 271 -17.54 -2.97 -13.21
N ARG A 272 -16.69 -3.76 -13.88
CA ARG A 272 -17.02 -4.28 -15.22
C ARG A 272 -17.96 -5.48 -15.21
N TYR A 273 -18.39 -5.95 -14.03
CA TYR A 273 -19.19 -7.17 -13.86
C TYR A 273 -20.70 -6.90 -13.78
N ILE A 274 -21.12 -5.65 -13.86
CA ILE A 274 -22.53 -5.24 -13.81
C ILE A 274 -23.10 -5.09 -15.22
N GLY A 275 -24.43 -5.06 -15.35
CA GLY A 275 -25.10 -4.92 -16.65
C GLY A 275 -24.86 -3.55 -17.29
N GLU A 276 -24.93 -3.48 -18.63
CA GLU A 276 -24.65 -2.28 -19.42
C GLU A 276 -25.47 -1.05 -18.98
N GLU A 277 -26.76 -1.24 -18.71
CA GLU A 277 -27.64 -0.18 -18.17
C GLU A 277 -27.09 0.44 -16.88
N LYS A 278 -26.58 -0.39 -15.97
CA LYS A 278 -25.94 0.06 -14.73
C LYS A 278 -24.57 0.69 -14.97
N ILE A 279 -23.81 0.21 -15.94
CA ILE A 279 -22.53 0.84 -16.34
C ILE A 279 -22.81 2.26 -16.81
N LEU A 280 -23.75 2.46 -17.73
CA LEU A 280 -24.10 3.80 -18.23
C LEU A 280 -24.58 4.73 -17.11
N ALA A 281 -25.42 4.23 -16.18
CA ALA A 281 -25.83 4.99 -15.02
C ALA A 281 -24.65 5.33 -14.08
N ALA A 282 -23.72 4.40 -13.87
CA ALA A 282 -22.52 4.62 -13.06
C ALA A 282 -21.52 5.59 -13.71
N ILE A 283 -21.44 5.61 -15.05
CA ILE A 283 -20.64 6.60 -15.78
C ILE A 283 -21.20 8.01 -15.55
N GLU A 284 -22.52 8.19 -15.51
CA GLU A 284 -23.12 9.50 -15.21
C GLU A 284 -22.76 9.97 -13.78
N VAL A 285 -22.70 9.04 -12.82
CA VAL A 285 -22.16 9.31 -11.47
C VAL A 285 -20.72 9.79 -11.54
N ILE A 286 -19.84 9.06 -12.24
CA ILE A 286 -18.42 9.44 -12.35
C ILE A 286 -18.29 10.80 -13.01
N LYS A 287 -18.95 11.02 -14.16
CA LYS A 287 -18.90 12.26 -14.92
C LYS A 287 -19.27 13.45 -14.04
N GLN A 288 -20.34 13.33 -13.26
CA GLN A 288 -20.78 14.41 -12.38
C GLN A 288 -19.79 14.64 -11.23
N ILE A 289 -19.40 13.60 -10.49
CA ILE A 289 -18.48 13.69 -9.34
C ILE A 289 -17.11 14.26 -9.74
N THR A 290 -16.61 13.89 -10.92
CA THR A 290 -15.26 14.22 -11.42
C THR A 290 -15.24 15.43 -12.34
N SER A 291 -16.39 16.11 -12.53
CA SER A 291 -16.43 17.34 -13.33
C SER A 291 -15.68 18.48 -12.64
N LYS A 292 -15.07 19.37 -13.43
CA LYS A 292 -14.35 20.55 -12.92
C LYS A 292 -15.21 21.40 -11.99
N GLU A 293 -16.49 21.59 -12.33
CA GLU A 293 -17.45 22.34 -11.51
C GLU A 293 -17.66 21.70 -10.12
N ASN A 294 -17.91 20.39 -10.07
CA ASN A 294 -18.07 19.71 -8.79
C ASN A 294 -16.77 19.64 -8.00
N GLN A 295 -15.65 19.39 -8.65
CA GLN A 295 -14.34 19.38 -8.00
C GLN A 295 -14.05 20.76 -7.39
N LYS A 296 -14.36 21.86 -8.09
CA LYS A 296 -14.30 23.22 -7.51
C LYS A 296 -15.19 23.35 -6.29
N LYS A 297 -16.46 22.91 -6.39
CA LYS A 297 -17.41 22.96 -5.27
C LYS A 297 -16.89 22.23 -4.02
N ILE A 298 -16.28 21.07 -4.19
CA ILE A 298 -15.71 20.28 -3.09
C ILE A 298 -14.51 20.99 -2.46
N ILE A 299 -13.65 21.61 -3.26
CA ILE A 299 -12.56 22.43 -2.69
C ILE A 299 -13.13 23.55 -1.82
N LEU A 300 -14.19 24.23 -2.29
CA LEU A 300 -14.84 25.32 -1.58
C LEU A 300 -15.58 24.89 -0.31
N GLU A 301 -16.15 23.68 -0.30
CA GLU A 301 -16.94 23.18 0.85
C GLU A 301 -16.08 22.42 1.87
N ASP A 302 -15.10 21.64 1.40
CA ASP A 302 -14.38 20.65 2.21
C ASP A 302 -12.87 20.93 2.31
N HIS A 303 -12.35 21.93 1.59
CA HIS A 303 -10.94 22.39 1.62
C HIS A 303 -9.92 21.28 1.28
N ILE A 304 -10.21 20.49 0.24
CA ILE A 304 -9.39 19.35 -0.20
C ILE A 304 -8.81 19.61 -1.59
N PHE A 305 -7.60 19.13 -1.86
CA PHE A 305 -6.98 19.23 -3.17
C PHE A 305 -7.57 18.27 -4.20
N THR A 306 -7.35 18.55 -5.48
CA THR A 306 -7.86 17.76 -6.61
C THR A 306 -6.80 17.55 -7.70
N GLY A 307 -7.02 16.57 -8.57
CA GLY A 307 -6.18 16.34 -9.74
C GLY A 307 -6.35 17.35 -10.87
N ILE A 308 -7.29 18.30 -10.76
CA ILE A 308 -7.52 19.35 -11.76
C ILE A 308 -6.69 20.60 -11.41
N THR A 309 -5.49 20.69 -11.99
CA THR A 309 -4.50 21.73 -11.67
C THR A 309 -4.95 23.15 -12.01
N SER A 310 -5.77 23.32 -13.05
CA SER A 310 -6.31 24.62 -13.44
C SER A 310 -7.21 25.27 -12.39
N LEU A 311 -7.68 24.53 -11.37
CA LEU A 311 -8.42 25.09 -10.25
C LEU A 311 -7.52 25.84 -9.25
N TYR A 312 -6.21 25.61 -9.29
CA TYR A 312 -5.27 26.35 -8.43
C TYR A 312 -4.94 27.75 -8.98
N ASP A 313 -5.46 28.13 -10.13
CA ASP A 313 -5.39 29.49 -10.69
C ASP A 313 -6.68 30.29 -10.45
N ASP A 314 -7.69 29.70 -9.80
CA ASP A 314 -8.97 30.32 -9.51
C ASP A 314 -8.93 31.09 -8.18
N ASP A 315 -9.26 32.37 -8.19
CA ASP A 315 -9.17 33.24 -7.02
C ASP A 315 -10.09 32.80 -5.87
N GLU A 316 -11.28 32.25 -6.17
CA GLU A 316 -12.19 31.75 -5.14
C GLU A 316 -11.64 30.50 -4.47
N VAL A 317 -11.02 29.62 -5.25
CA VAL A 317 -10.34 28.43 -4.73
C VAL A 317 -9.15 28.83 -3.86
N CYS A 318 -8.33 29.76 -4.32
CA CYS A 318 -7.14 30.18 -3.58
C CYS A 318 -7.43 31.07 -2.37
N ALA A 319 -8.68 31.53 -2.21
CA ALA A 319 -9.15 32.19 -1.00
C ALA A 319 -9.42 31.21 0.15
N VAL A 320 -9.69 29.93 -0.13
CA VAL A 320 -10.04 28.92 0.89
C VAL A 320 -8.95 27.87 1.13
N ILE A 321 -8.05 27.65 0.16
CA ILE A 321 -6.93 26.71 0.30
C ILE A 321 -5.61 27.35 -0.11
N ASN A 322 -4.49 26.83 0.41
CA ASN A 322 -3.17 27.32 0.06
C ASN A 322 -2.72 26.82 -1.34
N CYS A 323 -3.21 27.46 -2.39
CA CYS A 323 -2.80 27.17 -3.78
C CYS A 323 -1.29 27.32 -4.00
N SER A 324 -0.64 28.28 -3.34
CA SER A 324 0.82 28.46 -3.49
C SER A 324 1.59 27.25 -2.98
N PHE A 325 1.14 26.63 -1.88
CA PHE A 325 1.71 25.40 -1.36
C PHE A 325 1.52 24.27 -2.37
N ALA A 326 0.29 24.06 -2.86
CA ALA A 326 0.01 23.02 -3.85
C ALA A 326 0.88 23.17 -5.10
N LYS A 327 0.93 24.37 -5.69
CA LYS A 327 1.76 24.67 -6.88
C LYS A 327 3.24 24.37 -6.66
N LYS A 328 3.80 24.66 -5.48
CA LYS A 328 5.19 24.37 -5.15
C LYS A 328 5.48 22.89 -4.91
N ALA A 329 4.44 22.10 -4.59
CA ALA A 329 4.57 20.65 -4.46
C ALA A 329 4.56 19.93 -5.82
N PHE A 330 4.16 20.59 -6.92
CA PHE A 330 4.15 19.95 -8.24
C PHE A 330 5.57 19.68 -8.80
N PRO A 331 5.75 18.59 -9.58
CA PRO A 331 4.73 17.59 -9.89
C PRO A 331 4.47 16.67 -8.69
N LEU A 332 3.19 16.30 -8.49
CA LEU A 332 2.82 15.39 -7.40
C LEU A 332 3.20 13.95 -7.76
N TYR A 333 3.87 13.28 -6.83
CA TYR A 333 4.21 11.86 -6.93
C TYR A 333 3.40 11.04 -5.93
N PHE A 334 3.02 9.83 -6.34
CA PHE A 334 2.27 8.91 -5.50
C PHE A 334 3.14 7.72 -5.15
N ILE A 335 3.00 7.21 -3.93
CA ILE A 335 3.71 6.00 -3.52
C ILE A 335 3.33 4.83 -4.43
N SER A 336 4.34 4.23 -5.05
CA SER A 336 4.17 3.08 -5.93
C SER A 336 5.37 2.16 -5.78
N PHE A 337 5.10 0.91 -5.39
CA PHE A 337 6.10 -0.15 -5.37
C PHE A 337 5.82 -1.20 -6.45
N GLU A 338 6.88 -1.83 -6.96
CA GLU A 338 6.76 -2.98 -7.85
C GLU A 338 6.49 -4.24 -7.04
N THR A 339 5.22 -4.60 -6.93
CA THR A 339 4.78 -5.74 -6.11
C THR A 339 4.47 -6.95 -7.00
N ASN A 340 5.51 -7.69 -7.38
CA ASN A 340 5.35 -8.88 -8.23
C ASN A 340 4.91 -10.14 -7.46
N ILE A 341 5.17 -10.19 -6.15
CA ILE A 341 5.04 -11.41 -5.33
C ILE A 341 3.99 -11.25 -4.24
N TYR A 342 4.09 -10.15 -3.51
CA TYR A 342 3.23 -9.85 -2.36
C TYR A 342 2.13 -8.87 -2.77
N SER A 343 1.01 -8.87 -2.05
CA SER A 343 0.08 -7.73 -2.11
C SER A 343 0.80 -6.45 -1.68
N ILE A 344 0.28 -5.29 -2.07
CA ILE A 344 0.89 -4.00 -1.74
C ILE A 344 1.07 -3.83 -0.23
N ASP A 345 0.09 -4.24 0.57
CA ASP A 345 0.14 -4.11 2.04
C ASP A 345 1.26 -4.96 2.65
N VAL A 346 1.38 -6.23 2.21
CA VAL A 346 2.42 -7.14 2.71
C VAL A 346 3.80 -6.71 2.21
N TYR A 347 3.90 -6.20 0.98
CA TYR A 347 5.14 -5.66 0.46
C TYR A 347 5.60 -4.45 1.28
N ASN A 348 4.69 -3.50 1.52
CA ASN A 348 4.91 -2.30 2.30
C ASN A 348 5.42 -2.63 3.71
N GLU A 349 4.77 -3.55 4.41
CA GLU A 349 5.21 -3.99 5.75
C GLU A 349 6.64 -4.54 5.72
N LYS A 350 6.94 -5.44 4.78
CA LYS A 350 8.27 -6.05 4.66
C LYS A 350 9.34 -5.04 4.28
N PHE A 351 9.03 -4.15 3.35
CA PHE A 351 9.91 -3.06 2.93
C PHE A 351 10.24 -2.16 4.13
N ARG A 352 9.22 -1.71 4.88
CA ARG A 352 9.39 -0.92 6.11
C ARG A 352 10.33 -1.60 7.09
N ASN A 353 10.08 -2.88 7.37
CA ASN A 353 10.84 -3.64 8.35
C ASN A 353 12.31 -3.77 7.95
N GLU A 354 12.61 -4.01 6.67
CA GLU A 354 14.00 -4.01 6.20
C GLU A 354 14.65 -2.64 6.37
N MET A 355 13.97 -1.55 6.01
CA MET A 355 14.51 -0.19 6.18
C MET A 355 14.73 0.16 7.66
N PHE A 356 13.83 -0.28 8.53
CA PHE A 356 13.94 -0.07 9.98
C PHE A 356 15.12 -0.84 10.59
N ASN A 357 15.48 -2.00 10.04
CA ASN A 357 16.70 -2.71 10.45
C ASN A 357 17.98 -1.90 10.19
N TYR A 358 17.96 -0.94 9.26
CA TYR A 358 19.05 0.02 9.04
C TYR A 358 18.89 1.30 9.90
N ILE A 359 17.69 1.88 9.95
CA ILE A 359 17.43 3.17 10.63
C ILE A 359 17.53 3.03 12.16
N TYR A 360 17.01 1.93 12.70
CA TYR A 360 16.96 1.64 14.14
C TYR A 360 17.89 0.51 14.57
N GLY A 361 18.28 -0.36 13.63
CA GLY A 361 19.18 -1.48 13.88
C GLY A 361 20.62 -1.25 13.40
N ASN A 362 21.32 -2.37 13.26
CA ASN A 362 22.76 -2.41 12.96
C ASN A 362 23.07 -2.92 11.54
N LYS A 363 22.07 -3.18 10.70
CA LYS A 363 22.31 -3.60 9.31
C LYS A 363 22.93 -2.45 8.51
N THR A 364 23.67 -2.78 7.45
CA THR A 364 24.17 -1.75 6.53
C THR A 364 23.10 -1.36 5.51
N VAL A 365 23.25 -0.18 4.90
CA VAL A 365 22.31 0.31 3.88
C VAL A 365 22.29 -0.60 2.65
N GLU A 366 23.44 -1.15 2.27
CA GLU A 366 23.57 -2.09 1.14
C GLU A 366 22.83 -3.41 1.41
N GLU A 367 22.88 -3.91 2.65
CA GLU A 367 22.18 -5.13 3.02
C GLU A 367 20.66 -4.96 2.91
N VAL A 368 20.11 -3.89 3.50
CA VAL A 368 18.65 -3.67 3.50
C VAL A 368 18.11 -3.33 2.12
N ILE A 369 18.87 -2.61 1.28
CA ILE A 369 18.51 -2.37 -0.12
C ILE A 369 18.47 -3.69 -0.89
N ASN A 370 19.49 -4.55 -0.74
CA ASN A 370 19.50 -5.85 -1.39
C ASN A 370 18.31 -6.72 -0.95
N ASN A 371 17.98 -6.74 0.34
CA ASN A 371 16.82 -7.46 0.86
C ASN A 371 15.52 -6.90 0.27
N ALA A 372 15.35 -5.57 0.23
CA ALA A 372 14.18 -4.92 -0.34
C ALA A 372 14.00 -5.21 -1.84
N ILE A 373 15.10 -5.21 -2.61
CA ILE A 373 15.09 -5.61 -4.03
C ILE A 373 14.67 -7.08 -4.18
N ASN A 374 15.07 -7.94 -3.25
CA ASN A 374 14.72 -9.36 -3.30
C ASN A 374 13.23 -9.61 -2.98
N LEU A 375 12.54 -8.68 -2.32
CA LEU A 375 11.09 -8.78 -2.05
C LEU A 375 10.25 -8.77 -3.34
N SER A 376 10.72 -8.12 -4.41
CA SER A 376 10.00 -8.04 -5.69
C SER A 376 10.51 -9.02 -6.75
N LYS A 377 11.60 -9.76 -6.47
CA LYS A 377 12.23 -10.66 -7.45
C LYS A 377 11.73 -12.10 -7.31
N ILE A 378 11.09 -12.59 -8.37
CA ILE A 378 10.77 -14.02 -8.51
C ILE A 378 12.02 -14.73 -9.05
N TYR A 379 12.77 -15.36 -8.16
CA TYR A 379 13.83 -16.27 -8.55
C TYR A 379 13.23 -17.54 -9.16
N HIS A 380 13.55 -17.81 -10.42
CA HIS A 380 13.21 -19.06 -11.09
C HIS A 380 14.50 -19.71 -11.58
N LEU A 381 14.64 -21.02 -11.48
CA LEU A 381 15.76 -21.73 -12.09
C LEU A 381 15.66 -21.60 -13.61
N SER A 382 16.80 -21.44 -14.29
CA SER A 382 16.82 -21.39 -15.76
C SER A 382 17.87 -22.33 -16.32
N LEU A 383 17.57 -22.87 -17.49
CA LEU A 383 18.53 -23.59 -18.34
C LEU A 383 18.91 -22.73 -19.57
N ASN A 384 18.36 -21.53 -19.71
CA ASN A 384 18.67 -20.64 -20.82
C ASN A 384 20.12 -20.15 -20.69
N PRO A 385 20.95 -20.29 -21.74
CA PRO A 385 22.34 -19.83 -21.72
C PRO A 385 22.52 -18.34 -21.39
N ASN A 386 21.47 -17.54 -21.61
CA ASN A 386 21.47 -16.09 -21.44
C ASN A 386 21.05 -15.62 -20.03
N ASP A 387 20.62 -16.54 -19.15
CA ASP A 387 20.16 -16.17 -17.80
C ASP A 387 21.29 -16.29 -16.75
N ASN A 388 21.32 -15.34 -15.81
CA ASN A 388 22.37 -15.23 -14.80
C ASN A 388 22.46 -16.44 -13.84
N ASN A 389 21.38 -17.20 -13.68
CA ASN A 389 21.30 -18.34 -12.77
C ASN A 389 21.37 -19.70 -13.48
N LYS A 390 21.83 -19.72 -14.75
CA LYS A 390 21.88 -20.94 -15.57
C LYS A 390 22.69 -22.08 -14.95
N TYR A 391 23.78 -21.77 -14.25
CA TYR A 391 24.63 -22.80 -13.65
C TYR A 391 23.94 -23.46 -12.46
N ILE A 392 23.27 -22.65 -11.63
CA ILE A 392 22.47 -23.16 -10.51
C ILE A 392 21.31 -24.00 -11.06
N GLY A 393 20.59 -23.50 -12.07
CA GLY A 393 19.56 -24.28 -12.75
C GLY A 393 20.10 -25.57 -13.34
N LEU A 394 21.24 -25.56 -14.02
CA LEU A 394 21.82 -26.78 -14.58
C LEU A 394 22.16 -27.82 -13.50
N ILE A 395 22.73 -27.40 -12.38
CA ILE A 395 23.07 -28.28 -11.25
C ILE A 395 21.81 -28.97 -10.71
N PHE A 396 20.75 -28.19 -10.41
CA PHE A 396 19.49 -28.75 -9.92
C PHE A 396 18.83 -29.68 -10.94
N PHE A 397 18.98 -29.40 -12.24
CA PHE A 397 18.42 -30.22 -13.31
C PHE A 397 19.16 -31.55 -13.45
N ILE A 398 20.49 -31.54 -13.34
CA ILE A 398 21.31 -32.77 -13.32
C ILE A 398 20.91 -33.63 -12.12
N PHE A 399 20.79 -33.06 -10.93
CA PHE A 399 20.32 -33.80 -9.75
C PHE A 399 18.93 -34.39 -9.98
N TYR A 400 18.00 -33.62 -10.53
CA TYR A 400 16.67 -34.12 -10.87
C TYR A 400 16.71 -35.33 -11.80
N ILE A 401 17.54 -35.31 -12.86
CA ILE A 401 17.71 -36.46 -13.78
C ILE A 401 18.26 -37.67 -13.03
N ILE A 402 19.33 -37.49 -12.24
CA ILE A 402 19.97 -38.58 -11.50
C ILE A 402 18.97 -39.25 -10.54
N PHE A 403 18.27 -38.46 -9.72
CA PHE A 403 17.29 -39.01 -8.77
C PHE A 403 16.08 -39.64 -9.45
N SER A 404 15.64 -39.09 -10.59
CA SER A 404 14.57 -39.66 -11.40
C SER A 404 14.96 -41.04 -11.96
N LEU A 405 16.18 -41.16 -12.49
CA LEU A 405 16.71 -42.43 -12.99
C LEU A 405 16.83 -43.46 -11.86
N VAL A 406 17.35 -43.08 -10.70
CA VAL A 406 17.44 -43.96 -9.53
C VAL A 406 16.04 -44.46 -9.10
N THR A 407 15.04 -43.58 -9.09
CA THR A 407 13.66 -43.95 -8.75
C THR A 407 13.07 -44.93 -9.77
N LEU A 408 13.28 -44.69 -11.07
CA LEU A 408 12.81 -45.59 -12.13
C LEU A 408 13.51 -46.96 -12.08
N ILE A 409 14.82 -46.99 -11.85
CA ILE A 409 15.59 -48.24 -11.70
C ILE A 409 15.12 -49.01 -10.47
N SER A 410 14.79 -48.32 -9.38
CA SER A 410 14.30 -48.94 -8.14
C SER A 410 12.97 -49.66 -8.35
N ILE A 411 12.10 -49.16 -9.25
CA ILE A 411 10.85 -49.85 -9.63
C ILE A 411 11.17 -51.20 -10.27
N ILE A 412 12.19 -51.28 -11.13
CA ILE A 412 12.59 -52.53 -11.80
C ILE A 412 13.09 -53.57 -10.77
N ILE A 413 13.80 -53.13 -9.73
CA ILE A 413 14.32 -54.01 -8.68
C ILE A 413 13.19 -54.73 -7.93
N VAL A 414 12.04 -54.07 -7.71
CA VAL A 414 10.87 -54.65 -7.04
C VAL A 414 10.34 -55.89 -7.78
N PHE A 415 10.48 -55.95 -9.11
CA PHE A 415 10.01 -57.07 -9.93
C PHE A 415 11.02 -58.19 -10.14
N LYS A 416 12.26 -58.05 -9.63
CA LYS A 416 13.32 -59.04 -9.85
C LYS A 416 13.10 -60.26 -8.95
N GLU A 417 12.87 -61.43 -9.56
CA GLU A 417 12.56 -62.68 -8.85
C GLU A 417 13.58 -63.04 -7.76
N LYS A 418 14.88 -62.79 -7.99
CA LYS A 418 15.97 -63.07 -7.05
C LYS A 418 15.89 -62.25 -5.75
N ASP A 419 15.21 -61.10 -5.77
CA ASP A 419 15.14 -60.17 -4.64
C ASP A 419 13.76 -60.14 -3.97
N LYS A 420 12.81 -60.96 -4.45
CA LYS A 420 11.40 -61.01 -3.99
C LYS A 420 11.26 -61.22 -2.49
N LEU A 421 12.16 -62.00 -1.87
CA LEU A 421 12.18 -62.26 -0.42
C LEU A 421 12.46 -60.98 0.41
N LYS A 422 13.19 -60.01 -0.13
CA LYS A 422 13.57 -58.77 0.58
C LYS A 422 12.45 -57.73 0.63
N PHE A 423 11.42 -57.87 -0.21
CA PHE A 423 10.33 -56.89 -0.36
C PHE A 423 8.97 -57.39 0.14
N GLN A 424 8.92 -58.56 0.81
CA GLN A 424 7.66 -59.22 1.24
C GLN A 424 6.87 -58.48 2.32
N PHE A 425 7.48 -57.52 3.02
CA PHE A 425 6.82 -56.80 4.10
C PHE A 425 5.76 -55.79 3.62
N LEU A 426 5.72 -55.49 2.32
CA LEU A 426 4.71 -54.64 1.69
C LEU A 426 4.23 -55.28 0.37
N PRO A 427 2.93 -55.14 0.01
CA PRO A 427 2.44 -55.51 -1.31
C PRO A 427 3.19 -54.75 -2.43
N ILE A 428 3.36 -55.38 -3.58
CA ILE A 428 4.07 -54.81 -4.74
C ILE A 428 3.40 -53.50 -5.18
N GLU A 429 2.07 -53.44 -5.13
CA GLU A 429 1.26 -52.27 -5.45
C GLU A 429 1.62 -51.08 -4.54
N SER A 430 1.87 -51.34 -3.26
CA SER A 430 2.26 -50.31 -2.28
C SER A 430 3.66 -49.75 -2.57
N TRP A 431 4.59 -50.60 -3.00
CA TRP A 431 5.92 -50.16 -3.45
C TRP A 431 5.86 -49.29 -4.69
N ILE A 432 5.07 -49.69 -5.68
CA ILE A 432 4.87 -48.92 -6.91
C ILE A 432 4.27 -47.55 -6.60
N ILE A 433 3.22 -47.50 -5.77
CA ILE A 433 2.57 -46.24 -5.36
C ILE A 433 3.55 -45.33 -4.63
N SER A 434 4.37 -45.87 -3.73
CA SER A 434 5.38 -45.10 -2.98
C SER A 434 6.46 -44.51 -3.89
N LEU A 435 7.04 -45.32 -4.77
CA LEU A 435 8.08 -44.88 -5.71
C LEU A 435 7.55 -43.88 -6.74
N PHE A 436 6.33 -44.10 -7.23
CA PHE A 436 5.66 -43.16 -8.14
C PHE A 436 5.32 -41.85 -7.44
N GLY A 437 4.91 -41.89 -6.17
CA GLY A 437 4.71 -40.70 -5.34
C GLY A 437 6.00 -39.89 -5.18
N ASN A 438 7.13 -40.55 -4.90
CA ASN A 438 8.44 -39.90 -4.82
C ASN A 438 8.85 -39.27 -6.16
N PHE A 439 8.58 -39.94 -7.28
CA PHE A 439 8.83 -39.39 -8.61
C PHE A 439 8.00 -38.12 -8.88
N ILE A 440 6.72 -38.10 -8.50
CA ILE A 440 5.88 -36.90 -8.60
C ILE A 440 6.44 -35.76 -7.74
N ILE A 441 6.86 -36.06 -6.51
CA ILE A 441 7.45 -35.06 -5.60
C ILE A 441 8.75 -34.51 -6.22
N LEU A 442 9.63 -35.35 -6.77
CA LEU A 442 10.82 -34.90 -7.48
C LEU A 442 10.47 -34.04 -8.70
N SER A 443 9.44 -34.43 -9.46
CA SER A 443 8.96 -33.69 -10.64
C SER A 443 8.41 -32.30 -10.30
N SER A 444 8.02 -32.05 -9.04
CA SER A 444 7.64 -30.70 -8.60
C SER A 444 8.79 -29.70 -8.71
N LEU A 445 10.06 -30.14 -8.67
CA LEU A 445 11.22 -29.26 -8.86
C LEU A 445 11.20 -28.58 -10.23
N LEU A 446 10.66 -29.24 -11.26
CA LEU A 446 10.52 -28.68 -12.61
C LEU A 446 9.58 -27.46 -12.64
N THR A 447 8.67 -27.31 -11.67
CA THR A 447 7.79 -26.13 -11.58
C THR A 447 8.55 -24.85 -11.26
N HIS A 448 9.77 -24.96 -10.71
CA HIS A 448 10.63 -23.81 -10.41
C HIS A 448 11.46 -23.35 -11.62
N TYR A 449 11.40 -24.06 -12.77
CA TYR A 449 12.11 -23.68 -13.98
C TYR A 449 11.31 -22.72 -14.86
N GLY A 450 11.95 -21.64 -15.30
CA GLY A 450 11.35 -20.58 -16.11
C GLY A 450 10.32 -19.76 -15.34
N LYS A 451 9.75 -18.73 -15.99
CA LYS A 451 8.74 -17.87 -15.37
C LYS A 451 7.54 -18.69 -14.86
N LEU A 452 7.06 -18.33 -13.67
CA LEU A 452 5.85 -18.87 -13.08
C LEU A 452 4.65 -18.47 -13.93
N THR A 453 3.89 -19.46 -14.41
CA THR A 453 2.59 -19.28 -15.05
C THR A 453 1.50 -19.68 -14.08
N SER A 454 0.26 -19.19 -14.26
CA SER A 454 -0.90 -19.56 -13.43
C SER A 454 -1.06 -21.08 -13.31
N LEU A 455 -0.86 -21.79 -14.41
CA LEU A 455 -0.87 -23.26 -14.49
C LEU A 455 0.23 -23.94 -13.66
N LYS A 456 1.42 -23.34 -13.55
CA LYS A 456 2.51 -23.85 -12.68
C LYS A 456 2.20 -23.59 -11.21
N TYR A 457 1.58 -22.44 -10.89
CA TYR A 457 1.21 -22.06 -9.54
C TYR A 457 0.15 -23.00 -8.94
N GLU A 458 -0.90 -23.32 -9.69
CA GLU A 458 -1.91 -24.30 -9.26
C GLU A 458 -1.31 -25.70 -9.03
N ARG A 459 -0.42 -26.15 -9.93
CA ARG A 459 0.26 -27.44 -9.80
C ARG A 459 1.23 -27.49 -8.61
N PHE A 460 1.90 -26.39 -8.29
CA PHE A 460 2.74 -26.24 -7.11
C PHE A 460 1.92 -26.37 -5.81
N ILE A 461 0.77 -25.69 -5.72
CA ILE A 461 -0.13 -25.77 -4.56
C ILE A 461 -0.70 -27.18 -4.38
N VAL A 462 -1.12 -27.86 -5.45
CA VAL A 462 -1.63 -29.25 -5.37
C VAL A 462 -0.55 -30.22 -4.89
N SER A 463 0.71 -30.00 -5.30
CA SER A 463 1.87 -30.75 -4.83
C SER A 463 2.15 -30.52 -3.34
N PHE A 464 1.95 -29.29 -2.84
CA PHE A 464 2.27 -28.89 -1.47
C PHE A 464 1.14 -29.22 -0.47
N LEU A 465 -0.14 -29.07 -0.85
CA LEU A 465 -1.28 -29.36 0.01
C LEU A 465 -1.43 -30.86 0.30
N LYS A 466 -1.10 -31.74 -0.65
CA LYS A 466 -1.03 -33.19 -0.38
C LYS A 466 0.08 -33.55 0.62
N LYS A 467 1.10 -32.71 0.78
CA LYS A 467 2.17 -32.90 1.76
C LYS A 467 1.67 -32.65 3.18
N ASN A 468 0.81 -31.65 3.41
CA ASN A 468 0.35 -31.29 4.76
C ASN A 468 -0.87 -32.08 5.25
N GLN A 469 -1.73 -32.58 4.36
CA GLN A 469 -2.90 -33.36 4.77
C GLN A 469 -2.50 -34.71 5.41
N LYS A 470 -1.39 -35.30 4.97
CA LYS A 470 -0.88 -36.57 5.53
C LYS A 470 -0.20 -36.43 6.90
N TYR A 471 0.36 -35.25 7.23
CA TYR A 471 0.92 -34.97 8.55
C TYR A 471 -0.16 -34.59 9.58
N ALA A 472 -1.27 -33.97 9.15
CA ALA A 472 -2.42 -33.69 10.01
C ALA A 472 -3.17 -34.97 10.42
N ASP A 473 -3.38 -35.91 9.49
CA ASP A 473 -4.13 -37.15 9.80
C ASP A 473 -3.34 -38.14 10.68
N THR A 474 -2.00 -38.07 10.65
CA THR A 474 -1.13 -38.91 11.51
C THR A 474 -0.95 -38.31 12.91
N SER A 475 -1.02 -36.99 13.05
CA SER A 475 -0.94 -36.32 14.37
C SER A 475 -2.27 -36.38 15.14
N ILE A 476 -3.41 -36.36 14.44
CA ILE A 476 -4.75 -36.50 15.05
C ILE A 476 -5.03 -37.94 15.53
N SER A 477 -4.44 -38.95 14.89
CA SER A 477 -4.60 -40.35 15.33
C SER A 477 -3.72 -40.69 16.55
N ILE A 478 -2.53 -40.07 16.66
CA ILE A 478 -1.64 -40.23 17.83
C ILE A 478 -2.10 -39.39 19.03
N SER A 479 -2.74 -38.23 18.81
CA SER A 479 -3.28 -37.40 19.91
C SER A 479 -4.59 -37.94 20.50
N LYS A 480 -5.32 -38.80 19.77
CA LYS A 480 -6.54 -39.45 20.25
C LYS A 480 -6.29 -40.67 21.15
N SER A 481 -5.09 -41.26 21.12
CA SER A 481 -4.73 -42.38 22.00
C SER A 481 -4.02 -41.95 23.29
N SER A 482 -3.60 -40.68 23.43
CA SER A 482 -2.79 -40.19 24.57
C SER A 482 -3.44 -39.07 25.40
N SER A 483 -4.70 -38.69 25.16
CA SER A 483 -5.38 -37.60 25.87
C SER A 483 -6.70 -37.97 26.55
N TYR A 484 -6.77 -39.20 27.09
CA TYR A 484 -7.72 -39.54 28.17
C TYR A 484 -7.01 -39.60 29.52
N SER A 485 -6.28 -38.53 29.88
CA SER A 485 -5.97 -38.21 31.27
C SER A 485 -5.37 -36.81 31.36
N GLU A 486 -6.03 -35.96 32.14
CA GLU A 486 -5.48 -34.82 32.89
C GLU A 486 -5.43 -33.41 32.27
N HIS A 487 -6.27 -32.57 32.89
CA HIS A 487 -6.12 -31.15 33.25
C HIS A 487 -6.32 -30.02 32.23
N ASN A 488 -7.55 -29.51 32.22
CA ASN A 488 -7.92 -28.11 31.95
C ASN A 488 -7.50 -27.19 33.11
N ASN A 489 -6.78 -26.11 32.79
CA ASN A 489 -6.91 -24.72 33.30
C ASN A 489 -5.55 -24.01 33.33
N SER A 490 -5.24 -23.17 32.33
CA SER A 490 -4.37 -21.96 32.45
C SER A 490 -3.89 -21.40 31.09
N ILE A 491 -4.79 -20.94 30.20
CA ILE A 491 -4.33 -20.18 28.99
C ILE A 491 -5.14 -18.89 28.74
N ASN A 492 -6.26 -18.64 29.42
CA ASN A 492 -7.13 -17.49 29.11
C ASN A 492 -6.82 -16.16 29.84
N SER A 493 -5.72 -16.03 30.59
CA SER A 493 -5.44 -14.82 31.38
C SER A 493 -4.33 -13.90 30.84
N GLU A 494 -3.47 -14.36 29.92
CA GLU A 494 -2.32 -13.56 29.44
C GLU A 494 -2.57 -12.85 28.10
N SER A 495 -3.40 -13.41 27.21
CA SER A 495 -3.74 -12.79 25.92
C SER A 495 -4.68 -11.58 26.04
N ASN A 496 -5.46 -11.50 27.12
CA ASN A 496 -6.35 -10.37 27.39
C ASN A 496 -5.63 -9.18 28.05
N LYS A 497 -4.47 -9.40 28.68
CA LYS A 497 -3.68 -8.31 29.27
C LYS A 497 -2.87 -7.55 28.22
N SER A 498 -2.18 -8.23 27.30
CA SER A 498 -1.37 -7.58 26.25
C SER A 498 -2.22 -6.72 25.29
N ASN A 499 -3.41 -7.19 24.92
CA ASN A 499 -4.34 -6.42 24.08
C ASN A 499 -4.96 -5.21 24.80
N SER A 500 -5.05 -5.21 26.13
CA SER A 500 -5.53 -4.04 26.88
C SER A 500 -4.48 -2.92 26.94
N TYR A 501 -3.20 -3.27 27.12
CA TYR A 501 -2.10 -2.29 27.22
C TYR A 501 -1.79 -1.58 25.89
N ILE A 502 -1.95 -2.26 24.75
CA ILE A 502 -1.74 -1.67 23.41
C ILE A 502 -2.92 -0.74 23.03
N LYS A 503 -4.14 -1.11 23.41
CA LYS A 503 -5.36 -0.32 23.16
C LYS A 503 -5.43 0.93 24.06
N GLU A 504 -4.85 0.87 25.26
CA GLU A 504 -4.80 1.99 26.20
C GLU A 504 -3.69 3.00 25.86
N SER A 505 -2.54 2.54 25.35
CA SER A 505 -1.45 3.41 24.88
C SER A 505 -1.80 4.18 23.59
N SER A 506 -2.49 3.51 22.65
CA SER A 506 -2.93 4.14 21.38
C SER A 506 -4.03 5.19 21.61
N ASN A 507 -4.98 4.92 22.53
CA ASN A 507 -6.00 5.89 22.94
C ASN A 507 -5.44 7.05 23.77
N LYS A 508 -4.31 6.85 24.48
CA LYS A 508 -3.61 7.93 25.19
C LYS A 508 -2.89 8.87 24.23
N LEU A 509 -2.23 8.38 23.18
CA LEU A 509 -1.59 9.25 22.18
C LEU A 509 -2.61 10.07 21.39
N LEU A 510 -3.72 9.45 20.95
CA LEU A 510 -4.82 10.15 20.27
C LEU A 510 -5.50 11.18 21.18
N LYS A 511 -5.71 10.88 22.46
CA LYS A 511 -6.23 11.87 23.42
C LYS A 511 -5.21 12.97 23.76
N TYR A 512 -3.91 12.70 23.73
CA TYR A 512 -2.87 13.71 24.00
C TYR A 512 -2.80 14.75 22.89
N HIS A 513 -2.86 14.34 21.62
CA HIS A 513 -2.93 15.26 20.48
C HIS A 513 -4.22 16.09 20.41
N TYR A 514 -5.34 15.57 20.93
CA TYR A 514 -6.62 16.28 20.96
C TYR A 514 -6.87 17.16 22.20
N ARG A 515 -6.10 16.99 23.28
CA ARG A 515 -6.26 17.81 24.50
C ARG A 515 -5.47 19.12 24.43
N GLU A 516 -4.33 19.13 23.75
CA GLU A 516 -3.53 20.33 23.50
C GLU A 516 -4.20 21.28 22.48
N SER A 517 -4.95 20.75 21.51
CA SER A 517 -5.70 21.54 20.51
C SER A 517 -6.99 22.18 21.01
N ARG A 518 -7.34 22.02 22.30
CA ARG A 518 -8.49 22.70 22.94
C ARG A 518 -8.08 23.67 24.05
N ILE A 519 -6.78 23.89 24.28
CA ILE A 519 -6.28 24.84 25.29
C ILE A 519 -5.41 25.95 24.65
N ILE A 520 -5.39 26.07 23.33
CA ILE A 520 -4.74 27.20 22.64
C ILE A 520 -5.78 27.94 21.80
#